data_AF-A0A8H4VQ01-F1
#
_entry.id   AF-A0A8H4VQ01-F1
#
_cell.length_a   1.000
_cell.length_b   1.000
_cell.length_c   1.000
_cell.angle_alpha   90.00
_cell.angle_beta   90.00
_cell.angle_gamma   90.00
#
_symmetry.space_group_name_H-M   'P 1'
#
loop_
_entity.id
_entity.type
_entity.pdbx_description
1 polymer ?
#
loop_
_entity_poly.entity_id
_entity_poly.type
_entity_poly.pdbx_seq_one_letter_code
_entity_poly.pdbx_strand_id
1 'polypeptide(L)'
;MANNLDIEHLPVEGVHILNDDNYRDYRHNAHVALQCENCGKKKGDDGVAELKRCAGCYKVAFCSRECQKTLWPTHKADCKTMQEGRFIAELVQNFYSNPLLLRMLRAAIVLRLGLQNSAAPVPQTSIPFIVVHLHIVPLSEADKEKLVHKQLDAAGKERIPGYLEVGINNETPDYIPIARTPAEERQLGLNYALYKQARRHADEHGREGNPIVFVAFGHGSSSMLSAIEITPDAFEIARGNYSSLSPLLQQLIPDVAGANPVGVRTLLAVANTFIQLDLNDELRLRRDMTQADKTFVRDTGRMVAFGEKPPAGRYSRSA
;
A
#
# COMPACT_ATOMS: atom_id res chain seq x y z
N MET A 1 8.70 13.17 26.90
CA MET A 1 9.70 12.22 26.36
C MET A 1 8.94 11.01 25.85
N ALA A 2 9.19 10.64 24.59
CA ALA A 2 8.54 9.58 23.80
C ALA A 2 7.00 9.68 23.71
N ASN A 3 6.53 10.33 22.64
CA ASN A 3 5.19 10.07 22.09
C ASN A 3 5.15 8.59 21.69
N ASN A 4 4.71 7.74 22.61
CA ASN A 4 4.27 6.39 22.30
C ASN A 4 3.06 6.53 21.40
N LEU A 5 3.28 6.37 20.11
CA LEU A 5 2.20 6.00 19.24
C LEU A 5 1.91 4.54 19.48
N ASP A 6 0.76 4.29 20.09
CA ASP A 6 0.13 2.99 20.04
C ASP A 6 -0.04 2.63 18.57
N ILE A 7 0.71 1.62 18.15
CA ILE A 7 0.60 0.97 16.84
C ILE A 7 -0.50 -0.10 16.95
N GLU A 8 -1.60 0.22 17.63
CA GLU A 8 -2.82 -0.56 17.50
C GLU A 8 -3.28 -0.33 16.06
N HIS A 9 -3.00 -1.30 15.19
CA HIS A 9 -3.53 -1.36 13.83
C HIS A 9 -5.04 -1.53 13.92
N LEU A 10 -5.74 -0.45 14.29
CA LEU A 10 -7.18 -0.46 14.43
C LEU A 10 -7.77 -0.89 13.09
N PRO A 11 -8.60 -1.95 13.07
CA PRO A 11 -9.24 -2.39 11.86
C PRO A 11 -9.99 -1.23 11.20
N VAL A 12 -9.74 -1.02 9.91
CA VAL A 12 -10.48 -0.03 9.13
C VAL A 12 -11.64 -0.73 8.46
N GLU A 13 -12.85 -0.21 8.65
CA GLU A 13 -14.06 -0.87 8.16
C GLU A 13 -14.01 -1.10 6.64
N GLY A 14 -14.23 -2.35 6.24
CA GLY A 14 -14.22 -2.76 4.84
C GLY A 14 -12.82 -2.73 4.20
N VAL A 15 -11.75 -2.72 5.00
CA VAL A 15 -10.37 -2.90 4.55
C VAL A 15 -9.76 -4.06 5.32
N HIS A 16 -9.37 -5.10 4.59
CA HIS A 16 -8.77 -6.29 5.14
C HIS A 16 -7.38 -6.45 4.57
N ILE A 17 -6.41 -6.69 5.44
CA ILE A 17 -5.03 -6.97 5.06
C ILE A 17 -4.70 -8.39 5.50
N LEU A 18 -3.75 -9.03 4.82
CA LEU A 18 -3.13 -10.23 5.37
C LEU A 18 -2.27 -9.80 6.57
N ASN A 19 -2.84 -9.80 7.77
CA ASN A 19 -2.09 -9.61 9.00
C ASN A 19 -1.58 -10.95 9.55
N ASP A 20 -0.66 -10.88 10.50
CA ASP A 20 -0.15 -12.05 11.22
C ASP A 20 -1.28 -12.79 11.98
N ASP A 21 -2.43 -12.16 12.22
CA ASP A 21 -3.61 -12.80 12.86
C ASP A 21 -4.41 -13.68 11.89
N ASN A 22 -4.52 -13.32 10.61
CA ASN A 22 -5.06 -14.18 9.55
C ASN A 22 -4.17 -15.40 9.29
N TYR A 23 -2.89 -15.25 9.57
CA TYR A 23 -1.94 -16.36 9.66
C TYR A 23 -2.13 -17.18 10.94
N ARG A 24 -2.49 -16.53 12.07
CA ARG A 24 -2.77 -17.19 13.37
C ARG A 24 -4.02 -18.06 13.38
N ASP A 25 -5.09 -17.64 12.72
CA ASP A 25 -6.31 -18.46 12.62
C ASP A 25 -6.11 -19.70 11.73
N TYR A 26 -5.09 -19.69 10.86
CA TYR A 26 -4.62 -20.89 10.14
C TYR A 26 -3.50 -21.65 10.86
N ARG A 27 -2.91 -21.08 11.91
CA ARG A 27 -1.73 -21.62 12.60
C ARG A 27 -1.65 -21.02 14.00
N HIS A 28 -1.91 -21.78 15.06
CA HIS A 28 -1.78 -21.47 16.50
C HIS A 28 -0.48 -20.75 17.01
N ASN A 29 0.34 -20.08 16.18
CA ASN A 29 1.65 -19.53 16.49
C ASN A 29 1.95 -18.26 15.66
N ALA A 30 1.70 -17.06 16.20
CA ALA A 30 2.54 -15.94 15.77
C ALA A 30 3.91 -16.13 16.39
N HIS A 31 4.91 -16.22 15.53
CA HIS A 31 6.31 -16.25 15.90
C HIS A 31 6.68 -14.95 16.64
N VAL A 32 6.57 -14.96 17.97
CA VAL A 32 7.71 -14.52 18.78
C VAL A 32 8.93 -15.16 18.13
N ALA A 33 10.04 -14.46 17.95
CA ALA A 33 11.26 -15.13 17.51
C ALA A 33 11.60 -16.17 18.60
N LEU A 34 11.11 -17.40 18.41
CA LEU A 34 11.20 -18.48 19.40
C LEU A 34 12.60 -19.08 19.39
N GLN A 35 13.37 -18.77 18.35
CA GLN A 35 14.72 -19.25 18.15
C GLN A 35 15.58 -18.23 17.38
N CYS A 36 16.89 -18.39 17.52
CA CYS A 36 17.91 -17.70 16.75
C CYS A 36 17.84 -18.13 15.27
N GLU A 37 17.77 -17.17 14.37
CA GLU A 37 17.71 -17.42 12.92
C GLU A 37 18.96 -18.15 12.38
N ASN A 38 20.11 -17.93 13.02
CA ASN A 38 21.37 -18.52 12.57
C ASN A 38 21.59 -19.94 13.10
N CYS A 39 21.29 -20.21 14.37
CA CYS A 39 21.66 -21.47 15.04
C CYS A 39 20.49 -22.26 15.63
N GLY A 40 19.26 -21.75 15.53
CA GLY A 40 18.06 -22.43 16.02
C GLY A 40 17.89 -22.46 17.55
N LYS A 41 18.84 -21.93 18.33
CA LYS A 41 18.75 -21.87 19.79
C LYS A 41 17.61 -20.97 20.28
N LYS A 42 16.89 -21.42 21.29
CA LYS A 42 15.77 -20.72 21.95
C LYS A 42 16.23 -20.01 23.21
N LYS A 43 15.37 -19.15 23.75
CA LYS A 43 15.58 -18.58 25.10
C LYS A 43 15.61 -19.73 26.11
N GLY A 44 16.65 -19.80 26.93
CA GLY A 44 16.87 -20.86 27.92
C GLY A 44 17.79 -21.98 27.47
N ASP A 45 18.11 -22.09 26.18
CA ASP A 45 19.16 -23.00 25.70
C ASP A 45 20.55 -22.49 26.11
N ASP A 46 21.56 -23.37 26.10
CA ASP A 46 22.96 -23.14 26.48
C ASP A 46 23.46 -21.68 26.34
N GLY A 47 23.37 -20.92 27.44
CA GLY A 47 23.86 -19.55 27.55
C GLY A 47 23.01 -18.47 26.88
N VAL A 48 21.81 -18.79 26.38
CA VAL A 48 20.90 -17.85 25.71
C VAL A 48 19.88 -17.30 26.71
N ALA A 49 20.26 -16.20 27.37
CA ALA A 49 19.38 -15.49 28.31
C ALA A 49 18.16 -14.85 27.60
N GLU A 50 18.37 -14.32 26.39
CA GLU A 50 17.35 -13.69 25.56
C GLU A 50 17.72 -13.72 24.07
N LEU A 51 16.73 -13.54 23.21
CA LEU A 51 16.91 -13.36 21.77
C LEU A 51 16.76 -11.88 21.42
N LYS A 52 17.71 -11.35 20.66
CA LYS A 52 17.75 -9.93 20.24
C LYS A 52 17.28 -9.81 18.80
N ARG A 53 16.22 -9.02 18.59
CA ARG A 53 15.68 -8.78 17.25
C ARG A 53 16.68 -8.00 16.40
N CYS A 54 16.68 -8.26 15.09
CA CYS A 54 17.37 -7.41 14.13
C CYS A 54 16.83 -5.97 14.22
N ALA A 55 17.68 -4.99 14.52
CA ALA A 55 17.27 -3.58 14.65
C ALA A 55 16.84 -2.92 13.33
N GLY A 56 17.12 -3.57 12.18
CA GLY A 56 16.66 -3.12 10.87
C GLY A 56 15.23 -3.59 10.59
N CYS A 57 15.03 -4.89 10.38
CA CYS A 57 13.74 -5.43 9.98
C CYS A 57 12.81 -5.83 11.13
N TYR A 58 13.33 -6.06 12.34
CA TYR A 58 12.59 -6.57 13.51
C TYR A 58 11.89 -7.93 13.33
N LYS A 59 12.04 -8.60 12.18
CA LYS A 59 11.36 -9.87 11.84
C LYS A 59 12.11 -11.13 12.29
N VAL A 60 13.43 -11.08 12.37
CA VAL A 60 14.28 -12.18 12.85
C VAL A 60 14.96 -11.82 14.16
N ALA A 61 15.38 -12.82 14.95
CA ALA A 61 16.17 -12.59 16.15
C ALA A 61 17.40 -13.50 16.22
N PHE A 62 18.36 -13.09 17.04
CA PHE A 62 19.64 -13.76 17.22
C PHE A 62 19.93 -13.92 18.71
N CYS A 63 20.54 -15.04 19.10
CA CYS A 63 20.99 -15.24 20.48
C CYS A 63 22.25 -14.42 20.81
N SER A 64 23.01 -13.99 19.81
CA SER A 64 24.24 -13.21 20.01
C SER A 64 24.58 -12.35 18.80
N ARG A 65 25.51 -11.41 18.98
CA ARG A 65 26.02 -10.54 17.91
C ARG A 65 26.82 -11.34 16.88
N GLU A 66 27.46 -12.42 17.31
CA GLU A 66 28.22 -13.34 16.46
C GLU A 66 27.26 -14.05 15.51
N CYS A 67 26.15 -14.61 16.01
CA CYS A 67 25.12 -15.23 15.17
C CYS A 67 24.53 -14.24 14.15
N GLN A 68 24.30 -12.99 14.55
CA GLN A 68 23.85 -11.96 13.62
C GLN A 68 24.90 -11.67 12.53
N LYS A 69 26.19 -11.52 12.90
CA LYS A 69 27.27 -11.25 11.96
C LYS A 69 27.49 -12.41 10.98
N THR A 70 27.39 -13.65 11.45
CA THR A 70 27.52 -14.85 10.63
C THR A 70 26.43 -14.92 9.57
N LEU A 71 25.18 -14.63 9.92
CA LEU A 71 24.07 -14.65 8.97
C LEU A 71 23.95 -13.36 8.13
N TRP A 72 24.64 -12.28 8.50
CA TRP A 72 24.50 -10.99 7.84
C TRP A 72 24.69 -11.01 6.30
N PRO A 73 25.66 -11.75 5.72
CA PRO A 73 25.84 -11.79 4.28
C PRO A 73 24.59 -12.26 3.50
N THR A 74 23.84 -13.23 4.04
CA THR A 74 22.60 -13.73 3.43
C THR A 74 21.39 -12.92 3.88
N HIS A 75 21.33 -12.52 5.16
CA HIS A 75 20.21 -11.76 5.70
C HIS A 75 20.10 -10.33 5.17
N LYS A 76 21.19 -9.70 4.72
CA LYS A 76 21.19 -8.27 4.35
C LYS A 76 20.15 -7.91 3.28
N ALA A 77 19.98 -8.77 2.27
CA ALA A 77 18.99 -8.54 1.21
C ALA A 77 17.57 -8.65 1.77
N ASP A 78 17.27 -9.75 2.47
CA ASP A 78 15.97 -10.00 3.09
C ASP A 78 15.61 -8.92 4.10
N CYS A 79 16.59 -8.46 4.89
CA CYS A 79 16.42 -7.38 5.86
C CYS A 79 15.97 -6.09 5.18
N LYS A 80 16.48 -5.79 3.97
CA LYS A 80 16.07 -4.62 3.20
C LYS A 80 14.65 -4.78 2.67
N THR A 81 14.31 -5.94 2.12
CA THR A 81 12.94 -6.24 1.65
C THR A 81 11.92 -6.19 2.79
N MET A 82 12.25 -6.73 3.95
CA MET A 82 11.38 -6.67 5.14
C MET A 82 11.21 -5.24 5.67
N GLN A 83 12.25 -4.40 5.59
CA GLN A 83 12.15 -2.98 5.91
C GLN A 83 11.23 -2.24 4.93
N GLU A 84 11.35 -2.52 3.62
CA GLU A 84 10.47 -1.95 2.60
C GLU A 84 9.02 -2.38 2.81
N GLY A 85 8.76 -3.65 3.13
CA GLY A 85 7.41 -4.14 3.46
C GLY A 85 6.79 -3.43 4.67
N ARG A 86 7.58 -3.19 5.74
CA ARG A 86 7.12 -2.40 6.90
C ARG A 86 6.83 -0.96 6.51
N PHE A 87 7.70 -0.35 5.70
CA PHE A 87 7.52 1.01 5.20
C PHE A 87 6.20 1.14 4.43
N ILE A 88 5.93 0.21 3.51
CA ILE A 88 4.67 0.19 2.76
C ILE A 88 3.49 0.02 3.70
N ALA A 89 3.56 -0.94 4.64
CA ALA A 89 2.47 -1.19 5.58
C ALA A 89 2.10 0.03 6.40
N GLU A 90 3.08 0.77 6.92
CA GLU A 90 2.84 2.00 7.68
C GLU A 90 2.19 3.09 6.80
N LEU A 91 2.67 3.30 5.57
CA LEU A 91 2.08 4.29 4.66
C LEU A 91 0.66 3.93 4.23
N VAL A 92 0.44 2.66 3.86
CA VAL A 92 -0.85 2.14 3.43
C VAL A 92 -1.87 2.23 4.55
N GLN A 93 -1.49 1.82 5.78
CA GLN A 93 -2.34 1.96 6.97
C GLN A 93 -2.71 3.42 7.21
N ASN A 94 -1.73 4.33 7.25
CA ASN A 94 -2.00 5.75 7.46
C ASN A 94 -2.91 6.34 6.38
N PHE A 95 -2.71 5.94 5.12
CA PHE A 95 -3.52 6.39 3.99
C PHE A 95 -4.99 6.01 4.15
N TYR A 96 -5.31 4.72 4.33
CA TYR A 96 -6.71 4.31 4.43
C TYR A 96 -7.33 4.55 5.82
N SER A 97 -6.53 4.85 6.85
CA SER A 97 -7.05 5.25 8.17
C SER A 97 -7.71 6.64 8.13
N ASN A 98 -7.42 7.43 7.09
CA ASN A 98 -8.14 8.65 6.82
C ASN A 98 -9.42 8.36 5.99
N PRO A 99 -10.63 8.66 6.51
CA PRO A 99 -11.88 8.34 5.82
C PRO A 99 -12.03 9.01 4.45
N LEU A 100 -11.48 10.22 4.28
CA LEU A 100 -11.54 10.92 2.99
C LEU A 100 -10.66 10.22 1.95
N LEU A 101 -9.41 9.91 2.30
CA LEU A 101 -8.48 9.23 1.39
C LEU A 101 -9.02 7.86 0.97
N LEU A 102 -9.58 7.09 1.91
CA LEU A 102 -10.22 5.81 1.60
C LEU A 102 -11.45 5.96 0.70
N ARG A 103 -12.31 6.96 0.93
CA ARG A 103 -13.45 7.26 0.05
C ARG A 103 -13.01 7.61 -1.37
N MET A 104 -11.98 8.46 -1.51
CA MET A 104 -11.43 8.82 -2.81
C MET A 104 -10.83 7.60 -3.52
N LEU A 105 -10.11 6.74 -2.80
CA LEU A 105 -9.59 5.49 -3.34
C LEU A 105 -10.70 4.56 -3.83
N ARG A 106 -11.74 4.33 -3.02
CA ARG A 106 -12.88 3.48 -3.41
C ARG A 106 -13.59 4.01 -4.66
N ALA A 107 -13.81 5.32 -4.76
CA ALA A 107 -14.42 5.94 -5.93
C ALA A 107 -13.50 5.83 -7.17
N ALA A 108 -12.19 6.01 -7.00
CA ALA A 108 -11.22 5.81 -8.07
C ALA A 108 -11.19 4.34 -8.55
N ILE A 109 -11.36 3.36 -7.64
CA ILE A 109 -11.50 1.94 -7.97
C ILE A 109 -12.75 1.68 -8.81
N VAL A 110 -13.91 2.22 -8.40
CA VAL A 110 -15.17 2.10 -9.15
C VAL A 110 -14.98 2.56 -10.60
N LEU A 111 -14.42 3.76 -10.78
CA LEU A 111 -14.14 4.33 -12.09
C LEU A 111 -13.14 3.49 -12.89
N ARG A 112 -12.06 3.03 -12.24
CA ARG A 112 -11.00 2.25 -12.88
C ARG A 112 -11.51 0.95 -13.47
N LEU A 113 -12.39 0.28 -12.72
CA LEU A 113 -13.00 -1.00 -13.06
C LEU A 113 -14.29 -0.85 -13.87
N GLY A 114 -14.82 0.37 -14.01
CA GLY A 114 -16.07 0.64 -14.72
C GLY A 114 -17.31 0.09 -14.01
N LEU A 115 -17.27 -0.07 -12.68
CA LEU A 115 -18.36 -0.72 -11.90
C LEU A 115 -19.66 0.07 -11.92
N GLN A 116 -19.62 1.35 -12.30
CA GLN A 116 -20.80 2.18 -12.48
C GLN A 116 -21.65 1.78 -13.71
N ASN A 117 -21.09 1.00 -14.64
CA ASN A 117 -21.75 0.61 -15.88
C ASN A 117 -22.34 -0.80 -15.75
N SER A 118 -23.67 -0.92 -15.88
CA SER A 118 -24.36 -2.22 -15.85
C SER A 118 -23.90 -3.21 -16.94
N ALA A 119 -23.21 -2.72 -17.98
CA ALA A 119 -22.66 -3.53 -19.07
C ALA A 119 -21.32 -4.21 -18.75
N ALA A 120 -20.65 -3.85 -17.64
CA ALA A 120 -19.38 -4.43 -17.21
C ALA A 120 -19.49 -4.98 -15.78
N PRO A 121 -20.35 -5.99 -15.53
CA PRO A 121 -20.42 -6.62 -14.22
C PRO A 121 -19.07 -7.26 -13.89
N VAL A 122 -18.59 -7.09 -12.65
CA VAL A 122 -17.53 -7.95 -12.13
C VAL A 122 -17.99 -9.39 -12.32
N PRO A 123 -17.21 -10.25 -12.99
CA PRO A 123 -17.58 -11.65 -13.09
C PRO A 123 -17.79 -12.17 -11.67
N GLN A 124 -18.96 -12.72 -11.36
CA GLN A 124 -19.28 -13.26 -10.02
C GLN A 124 -18.34 -14.40 -9.59
N THR A 125 -17.45 -14.79 -10.48
CA THR A 125 -16.52 -15.91 -10.38
C THR A 125 -15.07 -15.45 -10.24
N SER A 126 -14.81 -14.14 -10.21
CA SER A 126 -13.48 -13.58 -10.03
C SER A 126 -13.47 -12.31 -9.19
N ILE A 127 -12.32 -12.04 -8.59
CA ILE A 127 -12.05 -10.89 -7.74
C ILE A 127 -11.23 -9.90 -8.59
N PRO A 128 -11.69 -8.67 -8.80
CA PRO A 128 -10.90 -7.66 -9.50
C PRO A 128 -9.61 -7.37 -8.73
N PHE A 129 -8.51 -7.22 -9.46
CA PHE A 129 -7.20 -6.89 -8.92
C PHE A 129 -6.65 -5.66 -9.62
N ILE A 130 -6.24 -4.67 -8.82
CA ILE A 130 -5.58 -3.46 -9.32
C ILE A 130 -4.31 -3.16 -8.53
N VAL A 131 -3.43 -2.38 -9.15
CA VAL A 131 -2.23 -1.86 -8.51
C VAL A 131 -2.41 -0.36 -8.24
N VAL A 132 -2.22 0.03 -6.99
CA VAL A 132 -2.07 1.43 -6.57
C VAL A 132 -0.59 1.68 -6.33
N HIS A 133 -0.01 2.60 -7.09
CA HIS A 133 1.38 3.00 -6.95
C HIS A 133 1.52 4.07 -5.87
N LEU A 134 2.46 3.86 -4.97
CA LEU A 134 2.86 4.78 -3.93
C LEU A 134 4.19 5.43 -4.34
N HIS A 135 4.23 6.76 -4.34
CA HIS A 135 5.43 7.52 -4.68
C HIS A 135 5.71 8.54 -3.58
N ILE A 136 6.92 8.59 -3.06
CA ILE A 136 7.33 9.72 -2.21
C ILE A 136 7.95 10.78 -3.11
N VAL A 137 7.32 11.95 -3.18
CA VAL A 137 7.78 13.08 -3.99
C VAL A 137 8.32 14.20 -3.10
N PRO A 138 9.25 15.05 -3.57
CA PRO A 138 9.82 16.13 -2.77
C PRO A 138 8.75 17.12 -2.30
N LEU A 139 8.86 17.59 -1.04
CA LEU A 139 8.06 18.73 -0.55
C LEU A 139 8.44 20.04 -1.25
N SER A 140 9.69 20.15 -1.69
CA SER A 140 10.26 21.34 -2.31
C SER A 140 10.31 21.18 -3.83
N GLU A 141 9.64 22.07 -4.56
CA GLU A 141 9.75 22.12 -6.02
C GLU A 141 11.21 22.36 -6.47
N ALA A 142 12.00 23.12 -5.70
CA ALA A 142 13.41 23.33 -6.00
C ALA A 142 14.23 22.02 -5.91
N ASP A 143 13.93 21.13 -4.97
CA ASP A 143 14.62 19.84 -4.86
C ASP A 143 14.16 18.86 -5.94
N LYS A 144 12.88 18.93 -6.32
CA LYS A 144 12.35 18.21 -7.47
C LYS A 144 13.04 18.62 -8.77
N GLU A 145 13.15 19.93 -9.04
CA GLU A 145 13.88 20.45 -10.19
C GLU A 145 15.34 19.98 -10.18
N LYS A 146 16.04 20.13 -9.06
CA LYS A 146 17.43 19.66 -8.95
C LYS A 146 17.57 18.17 -9.23
N LEU A 147 16.66 17.32 -8.74
CA LEU A 147 16.66 15.88 -9.05
C LEU A 147 16.47 15.65 -10.56
N VAL A 148 15.45 16.26 -11.17
CA VAL A 148 15.14 16.14 -12.60
C VAL A 148 16.31 16.60 -13.48
N HIS A 149 16.97 17.69 -13.11
CA HIS A 149 18.12 18.23 -13.81
C HIS A 149 19.46 17.56 -13.45
N LYS A 150 19.45 16.49 -12.64
CA LYS A 150 20.66 15.77 -12.15
C LYS A 150 21.65 16.65 -11.38
N GLN A 151 21.16 17.73 -10.77
CA GLN A 151 21.93 18.58 -9.86
C GLN A 151 21.97 17.98 -8.44
N LEU A 152 21.01 17.12 -8.11
CA LEU A 152 21.07 16.23 -6.95
C LEU A 152 21.24 14.78 -7.42
N ASP A 153 22.18 14.06 -6.80
CA ASP A 153 22.38 12.64 -7.08
C ASP A 153 21.26 11.81 -6.42
N ALA A 154 20.56 11.01 -7.23
CA ALA A 154 19.54 10.09 -6.74
C ALA A 154 20.12 8.99 -5.83
N ALA A 155 21.39 8.62 -6.02
CA ALA A 155 22.13 7.72 -5.12
C ALA A 155 22.80 8.45 -3.95
N GLY A 156 22.68 9.78 -3.91
CA GLY A 156 23.26 10.63 -2.88
C GLY A 156 22.62 10.45 -1.50
N LYS A 157 23.38 10.82 -0.47
CA LYS A 157 22.97 10.69 0.95
C LYS A 157 22.19 11.89 1.46
N GLU A 158 21.97 12.90 0.63
CA GLU A 158 21.23 14.11 0.96
C GLU A 158 19.84 13.74 1.45
N ARG A 159 19.44 14.31 2.58
CA ARG A 159 18.10 14.14 3.11
C ARG A 159 17.16 15.07 2.34
N ILE A 160 16.21 14.47 1.61
CA ILE A 160 15.18 15.23 0.88
C ILE A 160 13.84 14.83 1.49
N PRO A 161 13.17 15.74 2.23
CA PRO A 161 11.87 15.44 2.80
C PRO A 161 10.81 15.43 1.69
N GLY A 162 9.89 14.48 1.77
CA GLY A 162 8.85 14.26 0.79
C GLY A 162 7.50 13.89 1.40
N TYR A 163 6.50 13.75 0.54
CA TYR A 163 5.15 13.35 0.88
C TYR A 163 4.65 12.27 -0.09
N LEU A 164 3.67 11.50 0.36
CA LEU A 164 3.03 10.47 -0.46
C LEU A 164 2.18 11.09 -1.57
N GLU A 165 2.44 10.67 -2.81
CA GLU A 165 1.49 10.71 -3.92
C GLU A 165 1.03 9.28 -4.25
N VAL A 166 -0.26 9.14 -4.53
CA VAL A 166 -0.87 7.88 -4.97
C VAL A 166 -1.33 7.96 -6.42
N GLY A 167 -1.18 6.86 -7.15
CA GLY A 167 -1.59 6.74 -8.55
C GLY A 167 -2.18 5.37 -8.86
N ILE A 168 -3.14 5.32 -9.78
CA ILE A 168 -3.61 4.07 -10.39
C ILE A 168 -3.28 4.16 -11.88
N ASN A 169 -2.57 3.17 -12.41
CA ASN A 169 -2.19 3.16 -13.81
C ASN A 169 -3.37 2.78 -14.73
N ASN A 170 -3.18 2.99 -16.03
CA ASN A 170 -4.17 2.67 -17.06
C ASN A 170 -4.01 1.23 -17.60
N GLU A 171 -3.27 0.35 -16.93
CA GLU A 171 -3.09 -1.05 -17.33
C GLU A 171 -4.36 -1.86 -17.09
N THR A 172 -4.76 -2.71 -18.04
CA THR A 172 -5.96 -3.56 -17.92
C THR A 172 -6.00 -4.27 -16.56
N PRO A 173 -7.10 -4.13 -15.79
CA PRO A 173 -7.24 -4.80 -14.51
C PRO A 173 -7.14 -6.32 -14.65
N ASP A 174 -6.50 -6.95 -13.68
CA ASP A 174 -6.43 -8.40 -13.57
C ASP A 174 -7.64 -8.93 -12.78
N TYR A 175 -7.91 -10.22 -12.90
CA TYR A 175 -9.01 -10.90 -12.22
C TYR A 175 -8.53 -12.22 -11.63
N ILE A 176 -8.65 -12.36 -10.32
CA ILE A 176 -8.28 -13.60 -9.61
C ILE A 176 -9.51 -14.50 -9.54
N PRO A 177 -9.47 -15.76 -10.03
CA PRO A 177 -10.58 -16.68 -9.92
C PRO A 177 -11.00 -16.89 -8.46
N ILE A 178 -12.30 -16.94 -8.19
CA ILE A 178 -12.85 -17.37 -6.90
C ILE A 178 -12.85 -18.90 -6.90
N ALA A 179 -12.15 -19.50 -5.94
CA ALA A 179 -12.14 -20.96 -5.79
C ALA A 179 -13.56 -21.50 -5.55
N ARG A 180 -13.86 -22.60 -6.23
CA ARG A 180 -15.09 -23.39 -6.15
C ARG A 180 -14.86 -24.78 -5.57
N THR A 181 -13.60 -25.19 -5.49
CA THR A 181 -13.21 -26.49 -4.91
C THR A 181 -12.13 -26.32 -3.84
N PRO A 182 -12.04 -27.23 -2.85
CA PRO A 182 -10.96 -27.22 -1.86
C PRO A 182 -9.54 -27.33 -2.46
N ALA A 183 -9.40 -27.85 -3.68
CA ALA A 183 -8.12 -27.89 -4.38
C ALA A 183 -7.71 -26.49 -4.89
N GLU A 184 -8.64 -25.77 -5.51
CA GLU A 184 -8.44 -24.37 -5.95
C GLU A 184 -8.19 -23.45 -4.75
N GLU A 185 -8.89 -23.66 -3.62
CA GLU A 185 -8.65 -22.88 -2.41
C GLU A 185 -7.20 -23.02 -1.93
N ARG A 186 -6.66 -24.24 -1.94
CA ARG A 186 -5.27 -24.51 -1.55
C ARG A 186 -4.28 -23.89 -2.53
N GLN A 187 -4.61 -23.85 -3.81
CA GLN A 187 -3.77 -23.24 -4.84
C GLN A 187 -3.73 -21.71 -4.72
N LEU A 188 -4.87 -21.06 -4.47
CA LEU A 188 -4.96 -19.61 -4.28
C LEU A 188 -4.42 -19.14 -2.91
N GLY A 189 -4.33 -20.06 -1.95
CA GLY A 189 -3.65 -19.86 -0.67
C GLY A 189 -4.17 -18.66 0.11
N LEU A 190 -3.24 -17.79 0.53
CA LEU A 190 -3.54 -16.64 1.39
C LEU A 190 -4.47 -15.62 0.72
N ASN A 191 -4.40 -15.45 -0.61
CA ASN A 191 -5.28 -14.53 -1.32
C ASN A 191 -6.75 -14.93 -1.15
N TYR A 192 -7.05 -16.22 -1.29
CA TYR A 192 -8.43 -16.70 -1.11
C TYR A 192 -8.88 -16.62 0.35
N ALA A 193 -7.99 -16.85 1.33
CA ALA A 193 -8.29 -16.66 2.74
C ALA A 193 -8.66 -15.19 3.05
N LEU A 194 -7.89 -14.24 2.52
CA LEU A 194 -8.17 -12.80 2.64
C LEU A 194 -9.54 -12.43 2.05
N TYR A 195 -9.86 -12.94 0.86
CA TYR A 195 -11.17 -12.72 0.24
C TYR A 195 -12.31 -13.25 1.11
N LYS A 196 -12.19 -14.49 1.60
CA LYS A 196 -13.23 -15.10 2.46
C LYS A 196 -13.46 -14.28 3.72
N GLN A 197 -12.39 -13.77 4.33
CA GLN A 197 -12.51 -12.90 5.51
C GLN A 197 -13.25 -11.60 5.17
N ALA A 198 -12.83 -10.91 4.11
CA ALA A 198 -13.45 -9.66 3.69
C ALA A 198 -14.93 -9.84 3.32
N ARG A 199 -15.23 -10.90 2.56
CA ARG A 199 -16.61 -11.24 2.16
C ARG A 199 -17.48 -11.57 3.36
N ARG A 200 -17.01 -12.43 4.27
CA ARG A 200 -17.73 -12.78 5.49
C ARG A 200 -18.03 -11.55 6.35
N HIS A 201 -17.03 -10.70 6.55
CA HIS A 201 -17.21 -9.47 7.32
C HIS A 201 -18.30 -8.59 6.70
N ALA A 202 -18.29 -8.39 5.38
CA ALA A 202 -19.32 -7.60 4.73
C ALA A 202 -20.71 -8.27 4.78
N ASP A 203 -20.81 -9.60 4.67
CA ASP A 203 -22.07 -10.34 4.79
C ASP A 203 -22.68 -10.23 6.20
N GLU A 204 -21.85 -10.38 7.24
CA GLU A 204 -22.26 -10.24 8.64
C GLU A 204 -22.79 -8.84 8.98
N HIS A 205 -22.44 -7.84 8.16
CA HIS A 205 -22.92 -6.46 8.27
C HIS A 205 -24.03 -6.09 7.26
N GLY A 206 -24.64 -7.08 6.60
CA GLY A 206 -25.76 -6.87 5.66
C GLY A 206 -25.36 -6.15 4.36
N ARG A 207 -24.13 -6.39 3.89
CA ARG A 207 -23.54 -5.77 2.69
C ARG A 207 -23.16 -6.82 1.64
N GLU A 208 -24.01 -7.84 1.47
CA GLU A 208 -23.79 -8.99 0.59
C GLU A 208 -23.54 -8.58 -0.87
N GLY A 209 -24.15 -7.47 -1.30
CA GLY A 209 -24.01 -6.93 -2.66
C GLY A 209 -22.75 -6.10 -2.92
N ASN A 210 -21.99 -5.71 -1.89
CA ASN A 210 -20.85 -4.83 -2.06
C ASN A 210 -19.66 -5.59 -2.68
N PRO A 211 -19.05 -5.10 -3.78
CA PRO A 211 -17.88 -5.75 -4.37
C PRO A 211 -16.68 -5.74 -3.43
N ILE A 212 -15.89 -6.82 -3.46
CA ILE A 212 -14.56 -6.88 -2.85
C ILE A 212 -13.52 -6.77 -3.97
N VAL A 213 -12.58 -5.85 -3.84
CA VAL A 213 -11.50 -5.63 -4.80
C VAL A 213 -10.16 -5.86 -4.12
N PHE A 214 -9.27 -6.59 -4.79
CA PHE A 214 -7.87 -6.68 -4.39
C PHE A 214 -7.08 -5.48 -4.88
N VAL A 215 -6.38 -4.86 -3.94
CA VAL A 215 -5.56 -3.67 -4.17
C VAL A 215 -4.14 -3.97 -3.71
N ALA A 216 -3.23 -4.08 -4.66
CA ALA A 216 -1.80 -4.16 -4.39
C ALA A 216 -1.21 -2.75 -4.36
N PHE A 217 -0.80 -2.31 -3.16
CA PHE A 217 -0.09 -1.06 -2.98
C PHE A 217 1.41 -1.26 -3.25
N GLY A 218 1.89 -0.79 -4.39
CA GLY A 218 3.27 -0.95 -4.83
C GLY A 218 4.16 0.24 -4.47
N HIS A 219 5.35 -0.03 -3.95
CA HIS A 219 6.42 0.95 -3.78
C HIS A 219 7.76 0.27 -4.08
N GLY A 220 8.57 0.89 -4.95
CA GLY A 220 9.87 0.33 -5.33
C GLY A 220 9.71 -1.05 -5.98
N SER A 221 10.24 -2.08 -5.34
CA SER A 221 10.12 -3.49 -5.78
C SER A 221 9.16 -4.33 -4.94
N SER A 222 8.51 -3.72 -3.96
CA SER A 222 7.67 -4.42 -2.99
C SER A 222 6.21 -3.99 -3.15
N SER A 223 5.29 -4.84 -2.70
CA SER A 223 3.88 -4.50 -2.65
C SER A 223 3.20 -5.06 -1.40
N MET A 224 2.11 -4.43 -1.00
CA MET A 224 1.22 -4.89 0.06
C MET A 224 -0.18 -5.11 -0.50
N LEU A 225 -0.74 -6.31 -0.31
CA LEU A 225 -2.08 -6.64 -0.75
C LEU A 225 -3.12 -6.30 0.33
N SER A 226 -4.20 -5.64 -0.08
CA SER A 226 -5.41 -5.43 0.70
C SER A 226 -6.64 -5.92 -0.07
N ALA A 227 -7.63 -6.44 0.64
CA ALA A 227 -8.99 -6.64 0.13
C ALA A 227 -9.85 -5.48 0.62
N ILE A 228 -10.36 -4.68 -0.31
CA ILE A 228 -11.13 -3.47 -0.03
C ILE A 228 -12.57 -3.69 -0.50
N GLU A 229 -13.50 -3.56 0.44
CA GLU A 229 -14.93 -3.48 0.17
C GLU A 229 -15.26 -2.14 -0.51
N ILE A 230 -16.01 -2.19 -1.60
CA ILE A 230 -16.50 -1.02 -2.32
C ILE A 230 -17.90 -0.68 -1.82
N THR A 231 -17.98 0.43 -1.09
CA THR A 231 -19.20 0.89 -0.41
C THR A 231 -20.10 1.70 -1.35
N PRO A 232 -21.42 1.80 -1.09
CA PRO A 232 -22.37 2.50 -1.97
C PRO A 232 -22.02 3.98 -2.24
N ASP A 233 -21.45 4.69 -1.26
CA ASP A 233 -21.01 6.08 -1.41
C ASP A 233 -19.88 6.24 -2.43
N ALA A 234 -19.04 5.22 -2.63
CA ALA A 234 -18.01 5.23 -3.67
C ALA A 234 -18.62 5.26 -5.08
N PHE A 235 -19.76 4.58 -5.28
CA PHE A 235 -20.50 4.62 -6.54
C PHE A 235 -21.14 5.99 -6.78
N GLU A 236 -21.66 6.62 -5.74
CA GLU A 236 -22.22 7.97 -5.83
C GLU A 236 -21.16 8.99 -6.23
N ILE A 237 -20.00 8.97 -5.58
CA ILE A 237 -18.86 9.84 -5.93
C ILE A 237 -18.41 9.58 -7.38
N ALA A 238 -18.29 8.31 -7.80
CA ALA A 238 -17.91 7.94 -9.16
C ALA A 238 -18.93 8.40 -10.22
N ARG A 239 -20.22 8.51 -9.86
CA ARG A 239 -21.28 9.07 -10.72
C ARG A 239 -21.33 10.61 -10.71
N GLY A 240 -20.51 11.26 -9.89
CA GLY A 240 -20.47 12.71 -9.75
C GLY A 240 -21.39 13.26 -8.66
N ASN A 241 -21.95 12.42 -7.80
CA ASN A 241 -22.72 12.84 -6.64
C ASN A 241 -21.80 13.01 -5.42
N TYR A 242 -21.44 14.27 -5.14
CA TYR A 242 -20.51 14.64 -4.07
C TYR A 242 -21.20 15.13 -2.79
N SER A 243 -22.51 14.92 -2.65
CA SER A 243 -23.29 15.37 -1.48
C SER A 243 -22.77 14.82 -0.15
N SER A 244 -22.07 13.69 -0.16
CA SER A 244 -21.43 13.07 1.01
C SER A 244 -20.06 13.68 1.39
N LEU A 245 -19.51 14.58 0.55
CA LEU A 245 -18.26 15.29 0.81
C LEU A 245 -18.52 16.62 1.51
N SER A 246 -17.56 17.10 2.31
CA SER A 246 -17.66 18.41 2.94
C SER A 246 -17.62 19.54 1.88
N PRO A 247 -18.18 20.73 2.16
CA PRO A 247 -18.18 21.84 1.22
C PRO A 247 -16.79 22.25 0.74
N LEU A 248 -15.79 22.21 1.62
CA LEU A 248 -14.39 22.49 1.28
C LEU A 248 -13.85 21.50 0.25
N LEU A 249 -14.20 20.23 0.37
CA LEU A 249 -13.75 19.18 -0.56
C LEU A 249 -14.46 19.26 -1.90
N GLN A 250 -15.74 19.65 -1.90
CA GLN A 250 -16.47 19.90 -3.14
C GLN A 250 -15.82 21.03 -3.97
N GLN A 251 -15.23 22.03 -3.30
CA GLN A 251 -14.50 23.12 -3.97
C GLN A 251 -13.14 22.70 -4.56
N LEU A 252 -12.52 21.63 -4.06
CA LEU A 252 -11.25 21.11 -4.60
C LEU A 252 -11.45 20.28 -5.87
N ILE A 253 -12.68 19.86 -6.16
CA ILE A 253 -13.02 19.13 -7.38
C ILE A 253 -13.31 20.17 -8.47
N PRO A 254 -12.52 20.23 -9.57
CA PRO A 254 -12.66 21.29 -10.59
C PRO A 254 -14.08 21.33 -11.19
N ASP A 255 -14.59 22.56 -11.28
CA ASP A 255 -15.90 23.05 -11.74
C ASP A 255 -16.97 21.97 -12.04
N VAL A 256 -17.78 21.68 -11.02
CA VAL A 256 -19.00 20.86 -11.09
C VAL A 256 -20.11 21.68 -11.76
N ALA A 257 -19.87 22.13 -12.99
CA ALA A 257 -20.85 22.72 -13.88
C ALA A 257 -21.09 21.75 -15.05
N GLY A 258 -21.70 20.61 -14.71
CA GLY A 258 -22.47 19.77 -15.64
C GLY A 258 -21.82 19.40 -16.98
N ALA A 259 -20.87 18.46 -16.99
CA ALA A 259 -20.76 17.40 -18.01
C ALA A 259 -19.54 16.51 -17.72
N ASN A 260 -19.80 15.22 -17.55
CA ASN A 260 -18.87 14.09 -17.40
C ASN A 260 -18.46 13.72 -15.97
N PRO A 261 -18.49 12.41 -15.63
CA PRO A 261 -17.93 11.92 -14.39
C PRO A 261 -16.44 12.28 -14.31
N VAL A 262 -16.02 12.69 -13.13
CA VAL A 262 -14.62 13.00 -12.84
C VAL A 262 -13.79 11.75 -13.07
N GLY A 263 -12.72 11.85 -13.86
CA GLY A 263 -11.86 10.69 -14.16
C GLY A 263 -11.01 10.26 -12.96
N VAL A 264 -10.49 9.02 -12.99
CA VAL A 264 -9.59 8.46 -11.97
C VAL A 264 -8.47 9.43 -11.58
N ARG A 265 -7.83 10.06 -12.58
CA ARG A 265 -6.73 11.01 -12.38
C ARG A 265 -7.13 12.21 -11.52
N THR A 266 -8.33 12.75 -11.73
CA THR A 266 -8.78 13.94 -11.02
C THR A 266 -9.13 13.61 -9.56
N LEU A 267 -9.78 12.47 -9.29
CA LEU A 267 -10.03 12.04 -7.90
C LEU A 267 -8.72 11.83 -7.13
N LEU A 268 -7.73 11.17 -7.74
CA LEU A 268 -6.43 10.98 -7.11
C LEU A 268 -5.65 12.29 -6.96
N ALA A 269 -5.82 13.25 -7.88
CA ALA A 269 -5.23 14.59 -7.74
C ALA A 269 -5.81 15.35 -6.54
N VAL A 270 -7.10 15.20 -6.24
CA VAL A 270 -7.71 15.77 -5.02
C VAL A 270 -7.13 15.10 -3.77
N ALA A 271 -7.01 13.77 -3.75
CA ALA A 271 -6.38 13.05 -2.65
C ALA A 271 -4.93 13.48 -2.43
N ASN A 272 -4.14 13.60 -3.50
CA ASN A 272 -2.74 14.03 -3.44
C ASN A 272 -2.61 15.49 -2.98
N THR A 273 -3.49 16.39 -3.45
CA THR A 273 -3.55 17.77 -2.96
C THR A 273 -3.85 17.82 -1.46
N PHE A 274 -4.80 17.01 -1.00
CA PHE A 274 -5.11 16.92 0.43
C PHE A 274 -3.91 16.47 1.27
N ILE A 275 -3.15 15.47 0.79
CA ILE A 275 -1.91 15.02 1.46
C ILE A 275 -0.84 16.12 1.45
N GLN A 276 -0.67 16.80 0.31
CA GLN A 276 0.32 17.87 0.17
C GLN A 276 0.06 19.03 1.14
N LEU A 277 -1.21 19.40 1.33
CA LEU A 277 -1.65 20.49 2.20
C LEU A 277 -1.55 20.16 3.71
N ASP A 278 -1.27 18.92 4.10
CA ASP A 278 -1.05 18.53 5.50
C ASP A 278 0.33 19.00 6.01
N LEU A 279 0.46 20.30 6.28
CA LEU A 279 1.73 20.94 6.65
C LEU A 279 2.35 20.40 7.94
N ASN A 280 1.53 19.86 8.84
CA ASN A 280 1.95 19.40 10.17
C ASN A 280 2.20 17.88 10.23
N ASP A 281 2.06 17.16 9.10
CA ASP A 281 2.18 15.69 9.03
C ASP A 281 1.19 14.96 9.96
N GLU A 282 -0.03 15.49 10.11
CA GLU A 282 -1.09 14.85 10.91
C GLU A 282 -1.53 13.51 10.29
N LEU A 283 -1.49 13.41 8.96
CA LEU A 283 -1.74 12.17 8.22
C LEU A 283 -0.60 11.16 8.34
N ARG A 284 0.60 11.59 8.74
CA ARG A 284 1.83 10.77 8.78
C ARG A 284 2.16 10.13 7.44
N LEU A 285 1.97 10.91 6.39
CA LEU A 285 2.26 10.54 5.00
C LEU A 285 3.48 11.27 4.45
N ARG A 286 4.20 12.03 5.30
CA ARG A 286 5.51 12.62 4.98
C ARG A 286 6.64 11.72 5.46
N ARG A 287 7.68 11.60 4.64
CA ARG A 287 8.88 10.81 4.91
C ARG A 287 10.06 11.37 4.13
N ASP A 288 11.27 11.05 4.58
CA ASP A 288 12.46 11.30 3.77
C ASP A 288 12.48 10.35 2.56
N MET A 289 12.82 10.89 1.39
CA MET A 289 12.90 10.12 0.15
C MET A 289 14.01 9.07 0.21
N THR A 290 13.66 7.85 -0.18
CA THR A 290 14.63 6.78 -0.41
C THR A 290 15.37 6.97 -1.74
N GLN A 291 16.42 6.18 -1.98
CA GLN A 291 17.07 6.14 -3.30
C GLN A 291 16.09 5.76 -4.42
N ALA A 292 15.12 4.87 -4.14
CA ALA A 292 14.12 4.48 -5.12
C ALA A 292 13.20 5.65 -5.49
N ASP A 293 12.78 6.44 -4.49
CA ASP A 293 11.96 7.64 -4.69
C ASP A 293 12.68 8.71 -5.51
N LYS A 294 13.93 9.02 -5.15
CA LYS A 294 14.76 10.00 -5.87
C LYS A 294 14.97 9.59 -7.34
N THR A 295 15.20 8.30 -7.56
CA THR A 295 15.37 7.73 -8.90
C THR A 295 14.08 7.87 -9.71
N PHE A 296 12.95 7.51 -9.11
CA PHE A 296 11.64 7.63 -9.74
C PHE A 296 11.33 9.08 -10.15
N VAL A 297 11.49 10.04 -9.24
CA VAL A 297 11.20 11.46 -9.50
C VAL A 297 12.11 12.04 -10.58
N ARG A 298 13.41 11.73 -10.54
CA ARG A 298 14.35 12.11 -11.59
C ARG A 298 13.91 11.56 -12.94
N ASP A 299 13.68 10.25 -13.03
CA ASP A 299 13.46 9.59 -14.31
C ASP A 299 12.11 10.01 -14.92
N THR A 300 11.04 10.01 -14.13
CA THR A 300 9.71 10.45 -14.60
C THR A 300 9.67 11.93 -14.93
N GLY A 301 10.28 12.79 -14.11
CA GLY A 301 10.32 14.22 -14.39
C GLY A 301 11.11 14.56 -15.66
N ARG A 302 12.17 13.79 -15.97
CA ARG A 302 12.91 13.95 -17.24
C ARG A 302 12.12 13.48 -18.44
N MET A 303 11.34 12.41 -18.33
CA MET A 303 10.42 11.99 -19.40
C MET A 303 9.42 13.10 -19.73
N VAL A 304 8.85 13.72 -18.70
CA VAL A 304 7.85 14.79 -18.85
C VAL A 304 8.50 16.08 -19.37
N ALA A 305 9.65 16.50 -18.83
CA ALA A 305 10.28 17.77 -19.16
C ALA A 305 11.08 17.75 -20.48
N PHE A 306 11.67 16.60 -20.85
CA PHE A 306 12.62 16.50 -21.97
C PHE A 306 12.27 15.41 -22.99
N GLY A 307 11.17 14.68 -22.81
CA GLY A 307 10.78 13.59 -23.73
C GLY A 307 11.74 12.40 -23.72
N GLU A 308 12.55 12.24 -22.66
CA GLU A 308 13.46 11.10 -22.53
C GLU A 308 12.68 9.79 -22.39
N LYS A 309 13.25 8.67 -22.89
CA LYS A 309 12.66 7.35 -22.70
C LYS A 309 12.95 6.85 -21.27
N PRO A 310 11.99 6.15 -20.62
CA PRO A 310 12.26 5.52 -19.34
C PRO A 310 13.38 4.49 -19.48
N PRO A 311 14.22 4.29 -18.44
CA PRO A 311 15.13 3.16 -18.41
C PRO A 311 14.36 1.83 -18.52
N ALA A 312 14.96 0.83 -19.16
CA ALA A 312 14.32 -0.46 -19.37
C ALA A 312 14.08 -1.20 -18.03
N GLY A 313 12.81 -1.20 -17.59
CA GLY A 313 12.21 -2.17 -16.66
C GLY A 313 12.11 -1.77 -15.18
N ARG A 314 10.91 -1.97 -14.59
CA ARG A 314 10.71 -2.65 -13.29
C ARG A 314 9.27 -2.94 -12.85
N TYR A 315 8.22 -2.54 -13.57
CA TYR A 315 6.88 -3.08 -13.34
C TYR A 315 6.71 -4.37 -14.15
N SER A 316 7.36 -5.44 -13.68
CA SER A 316 7.14 -6.81 -14.16
C SER A 316 5.76 -7.28 -13.68
N ARG A 317 4.96 -7.84 -14.60
CA ARG A 317 3.68 -8.54 -14.34
C ARG A 317 3.90 -9.84 -13.54
N SER A 318 4.47 -9.76 -12.36
CA SER A 318 4.75 -10.93 -11.54
C SER A 318 4.60 -10.59 -10.06
N ALA A 319 3.35 -10.65 -9.61
CA ALA A 319 2.95 -11.02 -8.25
C ALA A 319 1.90 -12.14 -8.38
#